data_AF-D7LWV5-F1
#
_entry.id   AF-D7LWV5-F1
#
_cell.length_a   1.000
_cell.length_b   1.000
_cell.length_c   1.000
_cell.angle_alpha   90.00
_cell.angle_beta   90.00
_cell.angle_gamma   90.00
#
_symmetry.space_group_name_H-M   'P 1'
#
loop_
_entity.id
_entity.type
_entity.pdbx_description
1 polymer ?
#
loop_
_entity_poly.entity_id
_entity_poly.type
_entity_poly.pdbx_seq_one_letter_code
_entity_poly.pdbx_strand_id
1 'polypeptide(L)'
;MAKKGEHSGAKEVKLAKPKISMSDLTFVIYVTTEEKMLALKKLGAELEFGSNNRFHIQVENLSHLGMSKSSMTGVNIKCEVIYKDDWEEDDNVIIVDARRPLDTNFGWLNNDLVTPKGYILNRGLVADITVSFKSGLFDKIDLQIFHQGEGRYFSLDDTLTYLQCFFLSKI
;
A
#
# COMPACT_ATOMS: atom_id res chain seq x y z
N MET A 1 -21.58 50.01 8.63
CA MET A 1 -22.16 48.71 8.22
C MET A 1 -21.28 48.12 7.12
N ALA A 2 -20.42 47.15 7.45
CA ALA A 2 -19.53 46.51 6.49
C ALA A 2 -20.21 45.30 5.85
N LYS A 3 -20.23 45.24 4.50
CA LYS A 3 -20.73 44.09 3.76
C LYS A 3 -19.73 42.94 3.88
N LYS A 4 -20.19 41.82 4.44
CA LYS A 4 -19.47 40.55 4.53
C LYS A 4 -19.47 39.92 3.14
N GLY A 5 -18.39 40.11 2.40
CA GLY A 5 -18.15 39.48 1.10
C GLY A 5 -17.89 37.99 1.26
N GLU A 6 -18.54 37.22 0.41
CA GLU A 6 -18.61 35.76 0.42
C GLU A 6 -17.22 35.12 0.29
N HIS A 7 -16.91 34.20 1.22
CA HIS A 7 -15.78 33.31 1.04
C HIS A 7 -16.12 32.32 -0.08
N SER A 8 -15.43 32.53 -1.21
CA SER A 8 -15.33 31.64 -2.36
C SER A 8 -15.31 30.17 -1.94
N GLY A 9 -16.42 29.47 -2.22
CA GLY A 9 -16.48 28.02 -2.15
C GLY A 9 -15.50 27.44 -3.16
N ALA A 10 -14.36 26.94 -2.66
CA ALA A 10 -13.63 25.92 -3.38
C ALA A 10 -14.63 24.77 -3.57
N LYS A 11 -15.10 24.57 -4.80
CA LYS A 11 -15.81 23.34 -5.16
C LYS A 11 -14.80 22.22 -4.91
N GLU A 12 -14.93 21.54 -3.78
CA GLU A 12 -14.41 20.19 -3.65
C GLU A 12 -14.90 19.44 -4.88
N VAL A 13 -13.99 19.13 -5.79
CA VAL A 13 -14.25 18.15 -6.83
C VAL A 13 -14.45 16.85 -6.06
N LYS A 14 -15.70 16.55 -5.72
CA LYS A 14 -16.07 15.24 -5.18
C LYS A 14 -15.68 14.25 -6.25
N LEU A 15 -14.52 13.63 -6.09
CA LEU A 15 -14.14 12.46 -6.84
C LEU A 15 -15.30 11.48 -6.73
N ALA A 16 -15.76 10.97 -7.88
CA ALA A 16 -16.84 10.00 -7.90
C ALA A 16 -16.46 8.85 -6.95
N LYS A 17 -17.42 8.38 -6.15
CA LYS A 17 -17.16 7.27 -5.23
C LYS A 17 -16.54 6.10 -6.01
N PRO A 18 -15.51 5.44 -5.46
CA PRO A 18 -14.96 4.24 -6.05
C PRO A 18 -16.08 3.22 -6.33
N LYS A 19 -16.02 2.61 -7.51
CA LYS A 19 -16.91 1.54 -7.97
C LYS A 19 -16.45 0.16 -7.50
N ILE A 20 -15.19 0.02 -7.10
CA ILE A 20 -14.63 -1.19 -6.50
C ILE A 20 -14.71 -1.12 -4.97
N SER A 21 -14.74 -2.27 -4.33
CA SER A 21 -14.70 -2.42 -2.88
C SER A 21 -13.47 -3.21 -2.43
N MET A 22 -13.15 -3.16 -1.14
CA MET A 22 -12.06 -3.96 -0.57
C MET A 22 -12.31 -5.46 -0.68
N SER A 23 -13.57 -5.88 -0.66
CA SER A 23 -13.94 -7.28 -0.85
C SER A 23 -13.65 -7.80 -2.26
N ASP A 24 -13.49 -6.90 -3.23
CA ASP A 24 -13.07 -7.25 -4.58
C ASP A 24 -11.54 -7.38 -4.71
N LEU A 25 -10.77 -7.13 -3.65
CA LEU A 25 -9.31 -7.02 -3.74
C LEU A 25 -8.61 -8.10 -2.92
N THR A 26 -7.59 -8.72 -3.52
CA THR A 26 -6.61 -9.57 -2.83
C THR A 26 -5.24 -8.90 -2.93
N PHE A 27 -4.56 -8.74 -1.80
CA PHE A 27 -3.20 -8.21 -1.71
C PHE A 27 -2.23 -9.37 -1.50
N VAL A 28 -1.15 -9.39 -2.27
CA VAL A 28 -0.06 -10.36 -2.09
C VAL A 28 1.24 -9.59 -1.89
N ILE A 29 1.83 -9.73 -0.70
CA ILE A 29 3.11 -9.12 -0.38
C ILE A 29 4.19 -10.20 -0.51
N TYR A 30 5.10 -10.01 -1.45
CA TYR A 30 6.29 -10.83 -1.58
C TYR A 30 7.43 -10.19 -0.81
N VAL A 31 8.08 -10.98 0.05
CA VAL A 31 9.31 -10.61 0.74
C VAL A 31 10.39 -11.58 0.30
N THR A 32 11.30 -11.09 -0.53
CA THR A 32 12.35 -11.89 -1.16
C THR A 32 13.70 -11.46 -0.64
N THR A 33 14.47 -12.42 -0.15
CA THR A 33 15.89 -12.29 0.23
C THR A 33 16.72 -13.17 -0.70
N GLU A 34 18.04 -13.15 -0.56
CA GLU A 34 18.91 -14.06 -1.31
C GLU A 34 18.62 -15.54 -0.99
N GLU A 35 18.20 -15.82 0.24
CA GLU A 35 18.02 -17.19 0.74
C GLU A 35 16.59 -17.70 0.59
N LYS A 36 15.60 -16.79 0.66
CA LYS A 36 14.19 -17.17 0.83
C LYS A 36 13.24 -16.14 0.25
N MET A 37 12.15 -16.65 -0.33
CA MET A 37 10.98 -15.87 -0.71
C MET A 37 9.79 -16.26 0.17
N LEU A 38 9.03 -15.26 0.61
CA LEU A 38 7.73 -15.42 1.26
C LEU A 38 6.67 -14.72 0.42
N ALA A 39 5.49 -15.33 0.30
CA ALA A 39 4.30 -14.70 -0.27
C ALA A 39 3.24 -14.63 0.83
N LEU A 40 2.82 -13.41 1.18
CA LEU A 40 1.89 -13.12 2.26
C LEU A 40 0.60 -12.62 1.64
N LYS A 41 -0.43 -13.49 1.62
CA LYS A 41 -1.75 -13.15 1.08
C LYS A 41 -2.60 -12.47 2.15
N LYS A 42 -3.26 -11.37 1.79
CA LYS A 42 -4.34 -10.77 2.57
C LYS A 42 -5.53 -10.41 1.70
N LEU A 43 -6.71 -10.87 2.12
CA LEU A 43 -7.97 -10.47 1.50
C LEU A 43 -8.29 -9.04 1.95
N GLY A 44 -8.70 -8.18 1.02
CA GLY A 44 -9.06 -6.80 1.33
C GLY A 44 -10.22 -6.70 2.33
N ALA A 45 -11.14 -7.66 2.32
CA ALA A 45 -12.24 -7.76 3.29
C ALA A 45 -11.76 -8.03 4.73
N GLU A 46 -10.55 -8.59 4.91
CA GLU A 46 -9.96 -8.86 6.23
C GLU A 46 -9.10 -7.69 6.74
N LEU A 47 -8.86 -6.67 5.92
CA LEU A 47 -8.01 -5.57 6.32
C LEU A 47 -8.72 -4.70 7.35
N GLU A 48 -8.01 -4.44 8.44
CA GLU A 48 -8.46 -3.53 9.47
C GLU A 48 -8.13 -2.09 9.06
N PHE A 49 -9.13 -1.21 9.16
CA PHE A 49 -8.93 0.23 8.97
C PHE A 49 -8.85 0.84 10.36
N GLY A 50 -7.67 1.36 10.72
CA GLY A 50 -7.45 1.94 12.05
C GLY A 50 -8.44 3.07 12.35
N SER A 51 -8.48 3.52 13.60
CA SER A 51 -9.41 4.56 14.10
C SER A 51 -9.41 5.89 13.32
N ASN A 52 -8.40 6.12 12.47
CA ASN A 52 -8.26 7.28 11.60
C ASN A 52 -8.67 7.02 10.13
N ASN A 53 -9.37 5.92 9.86
CA ASN A 53 -9.79 5.47 8.51
C ASN A 53 -8.62 5.31 7.53
N ARG A 54 -7.41 5.06 8.04
CA ARG A 54 -6.19 4.92 7.24
C ARG A 54 -6.13 3.53 6.63
N PHE A 55 -5.75 3.47 5.36
CA PHE A 55 -5.44 2.21 4.72
C PHE A 55 -4.14 1.63 5.30
N HIS A 56 -4.21 0.39 5.74
CA HIS A 56 -3.09 -0.30 6.38
C HIS A 56 -3.21 -1.80 6.12
N ILE A 57 -2.16 -2.39 5.53
CA ILE A 57 -1.99 -3.84 5.46
C ILE A 57 -1.00 -4.22 6.55
N GLN A 58 -1.42 -5.10 7.46
CA GLN A 58 -0.56 -5.66 8.49
C GLN A 58 -0.58 -7.19 8.42
N VAL A 59 0.62 -7.78 8.49
CA VAL A 59 0.78 -9.23 8.61
C VAL A 59 1.76 -9.51 9.74
N GLU A 60 1.28 -10.20 10.78
CA GLU A 60 2.03 -10.45 12.02
C GLU A 60 2.35 -11.94 12.25
N ASN A 61 3.11 -12.22 13.32
CA ASN A 61 3.49 -13.55 13.78
C ASN A 61 4.27 -14.36 12.73
N LEU A 62 5.08 -13.70 11.91
CA LEU A 62 5.84 -14.32 10.82
C LEU A 62 7.12 -15.03 11.28
N SER A 63 7.49 -14.92 12.57
CA SER A 63 8.76 -15.46 13.08
C SER A 63 8.92 -16.97 12.85
N HIS A 64 7.80 -17.71 12.84
CA HIS A 64 7.79 -19.15 12.59
C HIS A 64 8.23 -19.52 11.16
N LEU A 65 8.23 -18.56 10.24
CA LEU A 65 8.72 -18.73 8.87
C LEU A 65 10.26 -18.71 8.80
N GLY A 66 10.96 -18.41 9.90
CA GLY A 66 12.41 -18.62 10.01
C GLY A 66 13.27 -17.74 9.10
N MET A 67 12.74 -16.60 8.63
CA MET A 67 13.52 -15.63 7.86
C MET A 67 14.34 -14.77 8.83
N SER A 68 15.67 -14.89 8.78
CA SER A 68 16.57 -14.21 9.70
C SER A 68 16.76 -12.73 9.33
N LYS A 69 16.99 -11.86 10.33
CA LYS A 69 17.37 -10.46 10.07
C LYS A 69 18.67 -10.36 9.26
N SER A 70 19.61 -11.29 9.47
CA SER A 70 20.89 -11.31 8.75
C SER A 70 20.75 -11.52 7.24
N SER A 71 19.69 -12.18 6.77
CA SER A 71 19.47 -12.38 5.33
C SER A 71 18.76 -11.21 4.65
N MET A 72 18.41 -10.15 5.38
CA MET A 72 17.72 -8.97 4.86
C MET A 72 18.66 -7.83 4.39
N THR A 73 19.93 -8.14 4.16
CA THR A 73 20.93 -7.25 3.57
C THR A 73 20.63 -6.88 2.11
N GLY A 74 19.73 -7.61 1.45
CA GLY A 74 19.22 -7.30 0.11
C GLY A 74 17.80 -7.82 -0.06
N VAL A 75 16.81 -7.12 0.52
CA VAL A 75 15.40 -7.51 0.40
C VAL A 75 14.78 -6.88 -0.85
N ASN A 76 13.93 -7.65 -1.54
CA ASN A 76 12.90 -7.12 -2.42
C ASN A 76 11.54 -7.29 -1.74
N ILE A 77 10.81 -6.18 -1.58
CA ILE A 77 9.42 -6.17 -1.16
C ILE A 77 8.58 -5.76 -2.35
N LYS A 78 7.70 -6.66 -2.77
CA LYS A 78 6.75 -6.43 -3.86
C LYS A 78 5.33 -6.54 -3.32
N CYS A 79 4.43 -5.64 -3.69
CA CYS A 79 3.02 -5.75 -3.38
C CYS A 79 2.21 -5.79 -4.68
N GLU A 80 1.52 -6.91 -4.87
CA GLU A 80 0.57 -7.12 -5.96
C GLU A 80 -0.86 -7.00 -5.45
N VAL A 81 -1.73 -6.43 -6.28
CA VAL A 81 -3.15 -6.31 -6.05
C VAL A 81 -3.90 -7.01 -7.18
N ILE A 82 -4.80 -7.90 -6.78
CA ILE A 82 -5.59 -8.76 -7.66
C ILE A 82 -7.04 -8.37 -7.49
N TYR A 83 -7.75 -8.17 -8.60
CA TYR A 83 -9.16 -7.79 -8.60
C TYR A 83 -10.04 -9.02 -8.88
N LYS A 84 -11.03 -9.28 -8.02
CA LYS A 84 -12.03 -10.37 -8.08
C LYS A 84 -11.46 -11.77 -8.25
N ASP A 85 -10.28 -12.02 -7.68
CA ASP A 85 -9.54 -13.28 -7.80
C ASP A 85 -9.32 -13.72 -9.27
N ASP A 86 -9.21 -12.75 -10.17
CA ASP A 86 -8.82 -12.98 -11.56
C ASP A 86 -7.28 -13.08 -11.62
N TRP A 87 -6.77 -14.30 -11.55
CA TRP A 87 -5.33 -14.61 -11.48
C TRP A 87 -4.65 -14.63 -12.84
N GLU A 88 -5.30 -14.19 -13.92
CA GLU A 88 -4.61 -14.03 -15.20
C GLU A 88 -3.43 -13.04 -15.04
N GLU A 89 -2.22 -13.48 -15.43
CA GLU A 89 -0.96 -12.77 -15.12
C GLU A 89 -0.95 -11.31 -15.63
N ASP A 90 -1.68 -11.04 -16.70
CA ASP A 90 -1.77 -9.72 -17.34
C ASP A 90 -2.60 -8.70 -16.54
N ASP A 91 -3.28 -9.14 -15.48
CA ASP A 91 -4.25 -8.33 -14.75
C ASP A 91 -3.87 -8.06 -13.29
N ASN A 92 -2.76 -8.62 -12.82
CA ASN A 92 -2.21 -8.34 -11.51
C ASN A 92 -1.50 -6.98 -11.51
N VAL A 93 -1.88 -6.10 -10.59
CA VAL A 93 -1.29 -4.76 -10.49
C VAL A 93 -0.20 -4.77 -9.44
N ILE A 94 1.04 -4.57 -9.88
CA ILE A 94 2.16 -4.32 -8.99
C ILE A 94 2.08 -2.86 -8.55
N ILE A 95 1.75 -2.60 -7.28
CA ILE A 95 1.72 -1.24 -6.73
C ILE A 95 3.04 -0.84 -6.08
N VAL A 96 3.82 -1.83 -5.63
CA VAL A 96 5.13 -1.66 -5.00
C VAL A 96 6.09 -2.70 -5.57
N ASP A 97 7.28 -2.26 -5.96
CA ASP A 97 8.44 -3.13 -6.23
C ASP A 97 9.69 -2.41 -5.70
N ALA A 98 10.12 -2.81 -4.51
CA ALA A 98 11.10 -2.08 -3.72
C ALA A 98 12.27 -2.98 -3.35
N ARG A 99 13.44 -2.70 -3.93
CA ARG A 99 14.68 -3.40 -3.57
C ARG A 99 15.60 -2.49 -2.77
N ARG A 100 15.86 -2.84 -1.50
CA ARG A 100 16.79 -2.12 -0.63
C ARG A 100 17.43 -3.08 0.38
N PRO A 101 18.65 -2.79 0.87
CA PRO A 101 19.10 -3.36 2.14
C PRO A 101 18.17 -2.85 3.25
N LEU A 102 17.63 -3.75 4.07
CA LEU A 102 17.08 -3.39 5.36
C LEU A 102 18.24 -3.36 6.33
N ASP A 103 18.77 -2.18 6.61
CA ASP A 103 19.86 -2.06 7.57
C ASP A 103 19.39 -2.43 8.99
N THR A 104 20.33 -2.53 9.92
CA THR A 104 20.03 -2.96 11.29
C THR A 104 19.17 -1.97 12.07
N ASN A 105 19.01 -0.73 11.60
CA ASN A 105 18.42 0.38 12.35
C ASN A 105 17.09 0.88 11.79
N PHE A 106 16.83 0.69 10.49
CA PHE A 106 15.67 1.23 9.82
C PHE A 106 14.97 0.11 9.07
N GLY A 107 14.16 -0.66 9.82
CA GLY A 107 13.12 -1.52 9.26
C GLY A 107 12.01 -0.73 8.57
N TRP A 108 12.34 0.38 7.90
CA TRP A 108 11.41 1.30 7.29
C TRP A 108 11.86 1.61 5.87
N LEU A 109 10.96 1.43 4.90
CA LEU A 109 11.18 1.82 3.51
C LEU A 109 10.10 2.80 3.06
N ASN A 110 10.54 3.84 2.36
CA ASN A 110 9.66 4.70 1.56
C ASN A 110 10.04 4.50 0.10
N ASN A 111 9.10 4.01 -0.72
CA ASN A 111 9.32 3.81 -2.15
C ASN A 111 8.17 4.41 -2.94
N ASP A 112 8.48 4.93 -4.13
CA ASP A 112 7.45 5.47 -5.02
C ASP A 112 6.46 4.36 -5.38
N LEU A 113 5.18 4.70 -5.30
CA LEU A 113 4.10 3.84 -5.79
C LEU A 113 4.01 3.91 -7.31
N VAL A 114 3.60 2.81 -7.92
CA VAL A 114 3.28 2.81 -9.36
C VAL A 114 2.16 3.83 -9.60
N THR A 115 2.34 4.70 -10.59
CA THR A 115 1.33 5.71 -10.91
C THR A 115 0.45 5.21 -12.06
N PRO A 116 -0.88 5.08 -11.86
CA PRO A 116 -1.78 4.72 -12.95
C PRO A 116 -1.84 5.86 -13.98
N LYS A 117 -1.92 5.49 -15.27
CA LYS A 117 -2.02 6.47 -16.36
C LYS A 117 -3.28 7.34 -16.17
N GLY A 118 -3.11 8.66 -16.16
CA GLY A 118 -4.22 9.62 -16.00
C GLY A 118 -4.57 9.96 -14.55
N TYR A 119 -3.88 9.41 -13.55
CA TYR A 119 -4.03 9.85 -12.16
C TYR A 119 -3.26 11.16 -11.95
N ILE A 120 -4.00 12.27 -11.81
CA ILE A 120 -3.46 13.64 -11.79
C ILE A 120 -2.79 13.97 -10.43
N LEU A 121 -3.10 13.23 -9.36
CA LEU A 121 -2.62 13.46 -7.99
C LEU A 121 -1.31 12.69 -7.67
N ASN A 122 -0.45 12.54 -8.67
CA ASN A 122 0.63 11.55 -8.69
C ASN A 122 1.96 11.98 -8.06
N ARG A 123 2.16 13.26 -7.72
CA ARG A 123 3.46 13.70 -7.18
C ARG A 123 3.58 13.41 -5.68
N GLY A 124 4.48 12.49 -5.35
CA GLY A 124 4.88 12.20 -3.97
C GLY A 124 4.05 11.11 -3.30
N LEU A 125 3.42 10.22 -4.07
CA LEU A 125 2.83 9.00 -3.50
C LEU A 125 3.92 7.97 -3.24
N VAL A 126 4.03 7.56 -1.98
CA VAL A 126 4.99 6.54 -1.55
C VAL A 126 4.31 5.46 -0.74
N ALA A 127 4.81 4.23 -0.88
CA ALA A 127 4.55 3.15 0.03
C ALA A 127 5.45 3.33 1.26
N ASP A 128 4.82 3.45 2.42
CA ASP A 128 5.45 3.46 3.73
C ASP A 128 5.40 2.02 4.27
N ILE A 129 6.55 1.35 4.27
CA ILE A 129 6.67 -0.07 4.61
C ILE A 129 7.52 -0.21 5.87
N THR A 130 6.94 -0.75 6.94
CA THR A 130 7.67 -1.04 8.17
C THR A 130 7.78 -2.55 8.38
N VAL A 131 8.93 -3.02 8.82
CA VAL A 131 9.18 -4.40 9.20
C VAL A 131 9.67 -4.46 10.65
N SER A 132 9.26 -5.50 11.37
CA SER A 132 9.77 -5.75 12.72
C SER A 132 10.26 -7.18 12.89
N PHE A 133 11.14 -7.34 13.88
CA PHE A 133 11.80 -8.60 14.18
C PHE A 133 11.54 -9.00 15.62
N LYS A 134 11.32 -10.30 15.83
CA LYS A 134 11.17 -10.92 17.14
C LYS A 134 12.29 -11.95 17.31
N SER A 135 13.14 -11.74 18.31
CA SER A 135 14.32 -12.59 18.57
C SER A 135 15.23 -12.78 17.34
N GLY A 136 15.39 -11.73 16.52
CA GLY A 136 16.22 -11.76 15.32
C GLY A 136 15.56 -12.40 14.07
N LEU A 137 14.31 -12.83 14.16
CA LEU A 137 13.52 -13.36 13.05
C LEU A 137 12.49 -12.34 12.59
N PHE A 138 12.24 -12.28 11.28
CA PHE A 138 11.20 -11.45 10.68
C PHE A 138 9.83 -11.86 11.23
N ASP A 139 9.14 -10.90 11.84
CA ASP A 139 7.92 -11.18 12.61
C ASP A 139 6.70 -10.43 12.09
N LYS A 140 6.91 -9.23 11.54
CA LYS A 140 5.81 -8.41 11.05
C LYS A 140 6.22 -7.55 9.87
N ILE A 141 5.26 -7.31 8.98
CA ILE A 141 5.32 -6.28 7.95
C ILE A 141 4.04 -5.45 7.97
N ASP A 142 4.22 -4.15 7.84
CA ASP A 142 3.19 -3.12 7.76
C ASP A 142 3.38 -2.36 6.44
N LEU A 143 2.32 -2.17 5.68
CA LEU A 143 2.32 -1.36 4.45
C LEU A 143 1.19 -0.33 4.51
N GLN A 144 1.54 0.93 4.30
CA GLN A 144 0.62 2.07 4.20
C GLN A 144 0.94 2.90 2.95
N ILE A 145 -0.01 3.72 2.51
CA ILE A 145 0.20 4.66 1.41
C ILE A 145 0.25 6.08 1.98
N PHE A 146 1.32 6.80 1.70
CA PHE A 146 1.57 8.15 2.17
C PHE A 146 1.71 9.12 1.00
N HIS A 147 1.03 10.27 1.08
CA HIS A 147 1.18 11.36 0.14
C HIS A 147 2.11 12.41 0.73
N GLN A 148 3.35 12.48 0.23
CA GLN A 148 4.36 13.43 0.69
C GLN A 148 3.96 14.89 0.48
N GLY A 149 3.37 15.21 -0.68
CA GLY A 149 2.89 16.58 -0.96
C GLY A 149 1.79 17.09 -0.01
N GLU A 150 0.88 16.21 0.42
CA GLU A 150 -0.22 16.55 1.33
C GLU A 150 0.12 16.26 2.82
N GLY A 151 1.23 15.57 3.09
CA GLY A 151 1.66 15.22 4.44
C GLY A 151 0.70 14.28 5.17
N ARG A 152 -0.03 13.42 4.46
CA ARG A 152 -1.06 12.54 5.04
C ARG A 152 -1.03 11.14 4.46
N TYR A 153 -1.54 10.20 5.25
CA TYR A 153 -1.82 8.83 4.80
C TYR A 153 -3.13 8.77 4.02
N PHE A 154 -3.21 7.83 3.10
CA PHE A 154 -4.44 7.54 2.36
C PHE A 154 -5.51 6.96 3.28
N SER A 155 -6.73 7.45 3.08
CA SER A 155 -7.93 6.81 3.59
C SER A 155 -8.30 5.59 2.75
N LEU A 156 -9.28 4.81 3.21
CA LEU A 156 -9.87 3.75 2.39
C LEU A 156 -10.35 4.25 1.00
N ASP A 157 -11.07 5.37 0.96
CA ASP A 157 -11.60 5.92 -0.29
C ASP A 157 -10.50 6.41 -1.24
N ASP A 158 -9.43 7.02 -0.69
CA ASP A 158 -8.25 7.39 -1.49
C ASP A 158 -7.61 6.14 -2.11
N THR A 159 -7.42 5.09 -1.31
CA THR A 159 -6.81 3.83 -1.78
C THR A 159 -7.66 3.16 -2.86
N LEU A 160 -8.98 3.05 -2.67
CA LEU A 160 -9.87 2.48 -3.68
C LEU A 160 -9.90 3.33 -4.96
N THR A 161 -9.85 4.66 -4.83
CA THR A 161 -9.77 5.57 -5.99
C THR A 161 -8.48 5.35 -6.77
N TYR A 162 -7.36 5.25 -6.06
CA TYR A 162 -6.05 4.97 -6.66
C TYR A 162 -6.00 3.60 -7.35
N LEU A 163 -6.47 2.54 -6.67
CA LEU A 163 -6.47 1.18 -7.22
C LEU A 163 -7.42 1.03 -8.41
N GLN A 164 -8.60 1.65 -8.35
CA GLN A 164 -9.57 1.66 -9.43
C GLN A 164 -8.96 2.14 -10.76
N CYS A 165 -8.02 3.08 -10.73
CA CYS A 165 -7.39 3.59 -11.94
C CYS A 165 -6.62 2.53 -12.72
N PHE A 166 -6.19 1.44 -12.08
CA PHE A 166 -5.55 0.32 -12.76
C PHE A 166 -6.56 -0.68 -13.35
N PHE A 167 -7.75 -0.76 -12.77
CA PHE A 167 -8.78 -1.72 -13.16
C PHE A 167 -9.89 -1.12 -14.02
N LEU A 168 -9.68 0.07 -14.62
CA LEU A 168 -10.71 0.79 -15.37
C LEU A 168 -11.31 -0.01 -16.54
N SER A 169 -10.55 -0.92 -17.15
CA SER A 169 -11.05 -1.83 -18.20
C SER A 169 -11.97 -2.94 -17.67
N LYS A 170 -11.99 -3.19 -16.36
CA LYS A 170 -12.70 -4.29 -15.69
C LYS A 170 -13.92 -3.83 -14.86
N ILE A 171 -14.25 -2.55 -14.91
CA ILE A 171 -15.31 -1.90 -14.12
C ILE A 171 -16.37 -1.30 -15.03
#